data_AF-A0A9P5P483-F1
#
_entry.id   AF-A0A9P5P483-F1
#
_cell.length_a   1.000
_cell.length_b   1.000
_cell.length_c   1.000
_cell.angle_alpha   90.00
_cell.angle_beta   90.00
_cell.angle_gamma   90.00
#
_symmetry.space_group_name_H-M   'P 1'
#
loop_
_entity.id
_entity.type
_entity.pdbx_description
1 polymer ?
#
loop_
_entity_poly.entity_id
_entity_poly.type
_entity_poly.pdbx_seq_one_letter_code
_entity_poly.pdbx_strand_id
1 'polypeptide(L)'
;MDPSVMGAFTDNHDIAADLFRMGIPLWFLRSYREGLESMIEKVVLPLEFTANKTLPICGTNFLLDVSDPETPHPVIYTGFPGGFACYLLGSFNMSPVAISNALSVTVSSSSQHRSNSHNPGRQTNPPPNPLDVLDVKGSERVSVAPPQQKLRTTGPSVINLANFPPPLDWWGKALDCLSEFYRCTGQSRLDHPVPHPVVFLTPQDQIKFPMMLMWLCIGPIFLWRLSLPQAPVFKNKDWCALLEAAHGSTGPSPRWTKMLAKLKDLLKQYHSTGIIIDNNHLPSLAATWNSCTVTLDAKDAFEPQLVKEVMWELYELRFRLELITLDRYLVPEPQGSGDGIHLECQLWLAHEAKVSLCWAGITCRPSYLEPGFSSLLSQEHRVPYIQAFYDVVRAWPGPKPDILQKAFPSDHSTSLVLEVEEALANYYIRVFVKVFHCPPTIPHIVIMQSPNYFVELPFHDEVQFFEPSLGSCIGHFICLHVQAAIKLDDPNAQLAFWQSRLDSPSMPSTVLGQVARIAVNRLVFGNAKYSEDDTDYSDMPELNFA
;
A
#
# COMPACT_ATOMS: atom_id res chain seq x y z
N MET A 1 7.88 -11.41 -7.64
CA MET A 1 9.24 -12.00 -7.56
C MET A 1 9.10 -13.44 -8.01
N ASP A 2 10.02 -13.92 -8.85
CA ASP A 2 10.10 -15.34 -9.17
C ASP A 2 10.50 -16.09 -7.88
N PRO A 3 9.69 -17.05 -7.38
CA PRO A 3 10.00 -17.78 -6.15
C PRO A 3 11.25 -18.66 -6.26
N SER A 4 11.80 -18.85 -7.48
CA SER A 4 13.04 -19.59 -7.71
C SER A 4 14.31 -18.77 -7.49
N VAL A 5 14.20 -17.44 -7.36
CA VAL A 5 15.35 -16.55 -7.16
C VAL A 5 15.54 -16.26 -5.67
N MET A 6 16.50 -16.95 -5.07
CA MET A 6 16.97 -16.61 -3.72
C MET A 6 17.96 -15.45 -3.78
N GLY A 7 17.82 -14.48 -2.88
CA GLY A 7 18.72 -13.34 -2.73
C GLY A 7 18.74 -12.81 -1.29
N ALA A 8 19.50 -11.74 -1.05
CA ALA A 8 19.72 -11.20 0.29
C ALA A 8 19.36 -9.71 0.40
N PHE A 9 18.82 -9.32 1.55
CA PHE A 9 18.59 -7.91 1.91
C PHE A 9 19.70 -7.46 2.86
N THR A 10 20.28 -6.29 2.62
CA THR A 10 21.26 -5.70 3.55
C THR A 10 21.25 -4.18 3.45
N ASP A 11 21.46 -3.50 4.56
CA ASP A 11 21.70 -2.06 4.66
C ASP A 11 23.19 -1.71 4.82
N ASN A 12 24.06 -2.73 4.90
CA ASN A 12 25.50 -2.57 5.04
C ASN A 12 26.19 -2.62 3.66
N HIS A 13 26.88 -1.54 3.31
CA HIS A 13 27.54 -1.39 2.00
C HIS A 13 28.61 -2.46 1.74
N ASP A 14 29.35 -2.89 2.77
CA ASP A 14 30.40 -3.90 2.65
C ASP A 14 29.78 -5.27 2.36
N ILE A 15 28.70 -5.62 3.08
CA ILE A 15 27.95 -6.86 2.84
C ILE A 15 27.33 -6.85 1.45
N ALA A 16 26.78 -5.71 1.00
CA ALA A 16 26.23 -5.57 -0.34
C ALA A 16 27.31 -5.78 -1.42
N ALA A 17 28.48 -5.18 -1.24
CA ALA A 17 29.60 -5.35 -2.16
C ALA A 17 30.06 -6.82 -2.22
N ASP A 18 30.12 -7.50 -1.07
CA ASP A 18 30.52 -8.90 -1.01
C ASP A 18 29.48 -9.83 -1.64
N LEU A 19 28.19 -9.64 -1.37
CA LEU A 19 27.10 -10.39 -2.01
C LEU A 19 27.09 -10.18 -3.53
N PHE A 20 27.31 -8.95 -3.98
CA PHE A 20 27.41 -8.62 -5.41
C PHE A 20 28.59 -9.35 -6.07
N ARG A 21 29.77 -9.32 -5.43
CA ARG A 21 30.96 -10.05 -5.91
C ARG A 21 30.75 -11.56 -5.95
N MET A 22 29.94 -12.09 -5.04
CA MET A 22 29.57 -13.51 -5.00
C MET A 22 28.51 -13.88 -6.04
N GLY A 23 27.97 -12.92 -6.80
CA GLY A 23 26.91 -13.15 -7.78
C GLY A 23 25.55 -13.48 -7.16
N ILE A 24 25.36 -13.14 -5.88
CA ILE A 24 24.09 -13.35 -5.17
C ILE A 24 23.19 -12.13 -5.44
N PRO A 25 21.96 -12.31 -5.95
CA PRO A 25 21.00 -11.22 -6.07
C PRO A 25 20.79 -10.55 -4.72
N LEU A 26 20.90 -9.22 -4.66
CA LEU A 26 20.75 -8.47 -3.42
C LEU A 26 19.85 -7.27 -3.57
N TRP A 27 19.23 -6.87 -2.45
CA TRP A 27 18.46 -5.64 -2.31
C TRP A 27 19.09 -4.80 -1.21
N PHE A 28 19.68 -3.67 -1.62
CA PHE A 28 20.33 -2.76 -0.69
C PHE A 28 19.30 -1.82 -0.05
N LEU A 29 19.13 -1.92 1.27
CA LEU A 29 18.19 -1.11 2.04
C LEU A 29 18.89 0.17 2.51
N ARG A 30 18.38 1.34 2.15
CA ARG A 30 18.91 2.62 2.65
C ARG A 30 18.01 3.18 3.74
N SER A 31 18.60 3.76 4.77
CA SER A 31 17.85 4.53 5.76
C SER A 31 17.22 5.76 5.10
N TYR A 32 15.95 6.03 5.39
CA TYR A 32 15.21 7.17 4.83
C TYR A 32 15.93 8.51 5.04
N ARG A 33 16.63 8.68 6.17
CA ARG A 33 17.39 9.91 6.47
C ARG A 33 18.60 10.10 5.54
N GLU A 34 19.27 9.03 5.16
CA GLU A 34 20.46 9.06 4.31
C GLU A 34 20.09 9.31 2.84
N GLY A 35 18.92 8.85 2.39
CA GLY A 35 18.43 9.07 1.02
C GLY A 35 18.21 10.54 0.66
N LEU A 36 17.90 11.39 1.65
CA LEU A 36 17.69 12.83 1.46
C LEU A 36 18.99 13.64 1.39
N GLU A 37 20.05 13.17 2.06
CA GLU A 37 21.38 13.79 2.06
C GLU A 37 22.24 13.32 0.87
N SER A 38 22.05 12.09 0.40
CA SER A 38 22.77 11.49 -0.73
C SER A 38 22.09 11.67 -2.09
N MET A 39 21.08 12.54 -2.19
CA MET A 39 20.38 12.83 -3.43
C MET A 39 21.35 13.48 -4.44
N ILE A 40 21.91 12.67 -5.34
CA ILE A 40 22.90 13.06 -6.35
C ILE A 40 22.46 14.28 -7.16
N GLU A 41 21.15 14.49 -7.32
CA GLU A 41 20.55 15.63 -8.03
C GLU A 41 20.86 16.99 -7.37
N LYS A 42 21.16 17.04 -6.07
CA LYS A 42 21.56 18.29 -5.41
C LYS A 42 22.99 18.70 -5.72
N VAL A 43 23.81 17.78 -6.22
CA VAL A 43 25.25 17.97 -6.42
C VAL A 43 25.65 17.87 -7.90
N VAL A 44 24.88 17.14 -8.71
CA VAL A 44 25.22 16.84 -10.11
C VAL A 44 24.00 17.06 -11.01
N LEU A 45 24.16 17.90 -12.04
CA LEU A 45 23.17 18.08 -13.10
C LEU A 45 22.89 16.73 -13.79
N PRO A 46 21.62 16.43 -14.19
CA PRO A 46 21.30 15.22 -14.92
C PRO A 46 22.21 15.07 -16.14
N LEU A 47 22.96 14.00 -16.21
CA LEU A 47 23.81 13.70 -17.36
C LEU A 47 22.92 13.40 -18.57
N GLU A 48 23.27 13.97 -19.72
CA GLU A 48 22.61 13.63 -20.98
C GLU A 48 22.76 12.12 -21.27
N PHE A 49 21.69 11.53 -21.81
CA PHE A 49 21.50 10.10 -22.10
C PHE A 49 22.55 9.49 -23.05
N THR A 50 23.50 10.28 -23.53
CA THR A 50 24.61 9.90 -24.42
C THR A 50 25.88 9.49 -23.64
N ALA A 51 25.93 9.69 -22.32
CA ALA A 51 27.08 9.38 -21.47
C ALA A 51 27.16 7.92 -20.97
N ASN A 52 26.71 6.95 -21.78
CA ASN A 52 26.47 5.56 -21.33
C ASN A 52 27.72 4.70 -21.05
N LYS A 53 28.92 5.29 -20.95
CA LYS A 53 30.15 4.51 -20.75
C LYS A 53 31.17 5.17 -19.84
N THR A 54 31.21 6.51 -19.75
CA THR A 54 32.24 7.20 -18.97
C THR A 54 31.68 8.40 -18.24
N LEU A 55 31.87 8.46 -16.92
CA LEU A 55 31.52 9.58 -16.07
C LEU A 55 32.77 10.42 -15.76
N PRO A 56 32.77 11.74 -16.04
CA PRO A 56 33.85 12.62 -15.60
C PRO A 56 33.83 12.77 -14.07
N ILE A 57 34.97 12.50 -13.41
CA ILE A 57 35.11 12.73 -11.97
C ILE A 57 35.36 14.21 -11.72
N CYS A 58 34.44 14.86 -11.00
CA CYS A 58 34.49 16.29 -10.72
C CYS A 58 35.83 16.72 -10.10
N GLY A 59 36.43 17.78 -10.65
CA GLY A 59 37.73 18.29 -10.21
C GLY A 59 38.94 17.52 -10.74
N THR A 60 38.75 16.55 -11.62
CA THR A 60 39.84 15.81 -12.27
C THR A 60 39.61 15.69 -13.78
N ASN A 61 40.68 15.41 -14.52
CA ASN A 61 40.57 15.03 -15.93
C ASN A 61 40.31 13.51 -16.12
N PHE A 62 39.98 12.80 -15.03
CA PHE A 62 39.78 11.37 -15.05
C PHE A 62 38.35 11.03 -15.45
N LEU A 63 38.22 10.09 -16.38
CA LEU A 63 36.95 9.51 -16.78
C LEU A 63 36.80 8.17 -16.04
N LEU A 64 35.78 8.06 -15.20
CA LEU A 64 35.36 6.81 -14.56
C LEU A 64 34.58 6.00 -15.59
N ASP A 65 35.12 4.87 -16.02
CA ASP A 65 34.39 3.91 -16.83
C ASP A 65 33.25 3.32 -15.99
N VAL A 66 32.02 3.57 -16.40
CA VAL A 66 30.79 3.02 -15.80
C VAL A 66 30.12 2.02 -16.72
N SER A 67 30.82 1.57 -17.76
CA SER A 67 30.40 0.39 -18.49
C SER A 67 30.18 -0.73 -17.48
N ASP A 68 29.06 -1.45 -17.59
CA ASP A 68 28.82 -2.62 -16.75
C ASP A 68 30.07 -3.50 -16.79
N PRO A 69 30.69 -3.85 -15.65
CA PRO A 69 31.80 -4.78 -15.66
C PRO A 69 31.34 -6.02 -16.42
N GLU A 70 32.19 -6.58 -17.28
CA GLU A 70 31.89 -7.88 -17.90
C GLU A 70 31.69 -8.88 -16.78
N THR A 71 30.43 -9.10 -16.38
CA THR A 71 30.11 -9.99 -15.28
C THR A 71 30.43 -11.39 -15.77
N PRO A 72 31.15 -12.23 -15.00
CA PRO A 72 31.45 -13.61 -15.40
C PRO A 72 30.17 -14.48 -15.49
N HIS A 73 29.02 -13.92 -15.11
CA HIS A 73 27.72 -14.58 -15.09
C HIS A 73 26.69 -13.75 -15.87
N PRO A 74 25.75 -14.41 -16.56
CA PRO A 74 24.66 -13.73 -17.26
C PRO A 74 23.79 -12.98 -16.25
N VAL A 75 23.36 -11.78 -16.60
CA VAL A 75 22.36 -11.04 -15.84
C VAL A 75 21.04 -11.81 -15.93
N ILE A 76 20.71 -12.56 -14.86
CA ILE A 76 19.52 -13.43 -14.80
C ILE A 76 18.23 -12.67 -14.47
N TYR A 77 18.35 -11.44 -13.97
CA TYR A 77 17.22 -10.54 -13.73
C TYR A 77 17.69 -9.08 -13.68
N THR A 78 17.27 -8.28 -14.66
CA THR A 78 17.23 -6.82 -14.53
C THR A 78 15.82 -6.45 -14.06
N GLY A 79 15.67 -6.07 -12.80
CA GLY A 79 14.45 -5.42 -12.34
C GLY A 79 14.19 -4.14 -13.14
N PHE A 80 12.91 -3.85 -13.39
CA PHE A 80 12.40 -2.81 -14.29
C PHE A 80 13.25 -1.51 -14.36
N PRO A 81 13.78 -1.12 -15.55
CA PRO A 81 14.36 0.20 -15.76
C PRO A 81 13.22 1.18 -16.03
N GLY A 82 12.72 1.84 -14.99
CA GLY A 82 11.51 2.66 -15.10
C GLY A 82 11.48 3.85 -14.13
N GLY A 83 12.49 4.73 -14.19
CA GLY A 83 12.43 6.06 -13.58
C GLY A 83 12.53 6.11 -12.04
N PHE A 84 13.10 7.22 -11.57
CA PHE A 84 13.35 7.54 -10.17
C PHE A 84 12.10 7.48 -9.25
N ALA A 85 10.89 7.57 -9.82
CA ALA A 85 9.62 7.53 -9.09
C ALA A 85 9.43 6.23 -8.29
N CYS A 86 9.99 5.10 -8.74
CA CYS A 86 9.86 3.82 -8.02
C CYS A 86 10.76 3.75 -6.76
N TYR A 87 11.87 4.47 -6.72
CA TYR A 87 12.74 4.53 -5.54
C TYR A 87 12.13 5.38 -4.42
N LEU A 88 11.41 6.45 -4.76
CA LEU A 88 10.59 7.18 -3.79
C LEU A 88 9.55 6.25 -3.16
N LEU A 89 8.84 5.44 -3.94
CA LEU A 89 7.89 4.45 -3.40
C LEU A 89 8.54 3.34 -2.56
N GLY A 90 9.73 2.86 -2.89
CA GLY A 90 10.48 1.93 -2.03
C GLY A 90 10.90 2.55 -0.70
N SER A 91 11.15 3.86 -0.69
CA SER A 91 11.62 4.63 0.48
C SER A 91 10.50 4.92 1.50
N PHE A 92 9.23 4.89 1.08
CA PHE A 92 8.08 5.10 1.97
C PHE A 92 7.50 3.81 2.57
N ASN A 93 8.08 2.63 2.27
CA ASN A 93 7.44 1.33 2.50
C ASN A 93 8.15 0.39 3.51
N MET A 94 8.90 0.94 4.48
CA MET A 94 9.27 0.16 5.67
C MET A 94 8.30 0.47 6.82
N SER A 95 7.46 -0.52 7.14
CA SER A 95 6.54 -0.51 8.29
C SER A 95 7.25 -0.12 9.59
N PRO A 96 6.82 0.92 10.34
CA PRO A 96 7.46 1.36 11.58
C PRO A 96 6.76 0.81 12.83
N VAL A 97 6.22 -0.41 12.81
CA VAL A 97 5.58 -1.01 14.00
C VAL A 97 6.54 -1.11 15.21
N ALA A 98 7.85 -0.91 15.02
CA ALA A 98 8.83 -0.91 16.11
C ALA A 98 9.24 0.47 16.70
N ILE A 99 8.79 1.62 16.19
CA ILE A 99 9.38 2.94 16.59
C ILE A 99 8.46 3.84 17.44
N SER A 100 7.18 3.50 17.63
CA SER A 100 6.24 4.39 18.36
C SER A 100 6.57 4.70 19.83
N ASN A 101 7.51 4.00 20.47
CA ASN A 101 7.79 4.20 21.91
C ASN A 101 8.88 5.24 22.24
N ALA A 102 9.52 5.90 21.26
CA ALA A 102 10.77 6.63 21.54
C ALA A 102 10.71 8.17 21.60
N LEU A 103 9.60 8.85 21.30
CA LEU A 103 9.61 10.33 21.21
C LEU A 103 8.44 11.00 21.94
N SER A 104 8.61 11.26 23.23
CA SER A 104 7.88 12.30 23.96
C SER A 104 8.87 13.37 24.40
N VAL A 105 8.96 14.47 23.64
CA VAL A 105 9.69 15.67 24.03
C VAL A 105 8.68 16.71 24.52
N THR A 106 8.69 16.95 25.82
CA THR A 106 7.94 18.00 26.50
C THR A 106 8.60 19.35 26.22
N VAL A 107 7.89 20.25 25.51
CA VAL A 107 8.29 21.65 25.41
C VAL A 107 7.29 22.49 26.20
N SER A 108 7.67 22.84 27.43
CA SER A 108 7.06 23.91 28.20
C SER A 108 7.59 25.25 27.68
N SER A 109 6.72 26.22 27.39
CA SER A 109 7.13 27.63 27.41
C SER A 109 5.98 28.58 27.70
N SER A 110 6.33 29.50 28.58
CA SER A 110 5.55 30.49 29.30
C SER A 110 5.14 31.68 28.48
N SER A 111 4.00 32.25 28.87
CA SER A 111 3.47 33.53 28.45
C SER A 111 4.33 34.71 28.87
N GLN A 112 4.48 35.72 28.00
CA GLN A 112 4.54 37.13 28.42
C GLN A 112 3.84 38.04 27.42
N HIS A 113 2.87 38.80 27.93
CA HIS A 113 2.20 39.91 27.29
C HIS A 113 3.17 41.08 27.02
N ARG A 114 3.00 41.76 25.88
CA ARG A 114 3.16 43.22 25.80
C ARG A 114 2.36 43.79 24.64
N SER A 115 1.42 44.66 25.00
CA SER A 115 0.59 45.46 24.11
C SER A 115 1.40 46.59 23.50
N ASN A 116 1.21 46.88 22.22
CA ASN A 116 1.41 48.23 21.69
C ASN A 116 0.41 48.52 20.56
N SER A 117 -0.31 49.62 20.76
CA SER A 117 -1.28 50.25 19.86
C SER A 117 -0.54 51.04 18.78
N HIS A 118 -0.99 50.98 17.51
CA HIS A 118 -1.00 52.13 16.58
C HIS A 118 -1.80 51.86 15.28
N ASN A 119 -2.76 52.76 15.05
CA ASN A 119 -3.40 53.32 13.83
C ASN A 119 -3.98 52.47 12.68
N PRO A 120 -5.17 52.87 12.14
CA PRO A 120 -5.87 52.14 11.09
C PRO A 120 -5.43 52.61 9.70
N GLY A 121 -4.57 51.82 9.06
CA GLY A 121 -4.38 51.86 7.61
C GLY A 121 -5.45 50.99 6.94
N ARG A 122 -6.24 51.58 6.04
CA ARG A 122 -7.29 50.92 5.26
C ARG A 122 -6.69 49.84 4.37
N GLN A 123 -6.56 48.62 4.89
CA GLN A 123 -6.20 47.42 4.13
C GLN A 123 -7.48 46.79 3.58
N THR A 124 -7.52 46.59 2.27
CA THR A 124 -8.47 45.69 1.63
C THR A 124 -8.12 44.28 2.08
N ASN A 125 -8.95 43.72 2.96
CA ASN A 125 -8.80 42.35 3.41
C ASN A 125 -8.75 41.41 2.20
N PRO A 126 -7.75 40.52 2.11
CA PRO A 126 -7.84 39.39 1.18
C PRO A 126 -9.12 38.61 1.51
N PRO A 127 -9.78 38.00 0.50
CA PRO A 127 -10.94 37.16 0.77
C PRO A 127 -10.57 36.11 1.81
N PRO A 128 -11.44 35.85 2.82
CA PRO A 128 -11.17 34.85 3.84
C PRO A 128 -10.84 33.52 3.17
N ASN A 129 -9.81 32.84 3.69
CA ASN A 129 -9.43 31.53 3.21
C ASN A 129 -10.68 30.63 3.27
N PRO A 130 -11.09 29.93 2.20
CA PRO A 130 -12.30 29.10 2.20
C PRO A 130 -12.36 28.10 3.37
N LEU A 131 -11.21 27.77 3.96
CA LEU A 131 -11.04 26.91 5.12
C LEU A 131 -11.52 27.53 6.44
N ASP A 132 -11.52 28.86 6.60
CA ASP A 132 -11.91 29.52 7.87
C ASP A 132 -13.43 29.48 8.13
N VAL A 133 -14.22 29.09 7.13
CA VAL A 133 -15.68 28.89 7.25
C VAL A 133 -16.02 27.41 7.48
N LEU A 134 -15.03 26.57 7.83
CA LEU A 134 -15.23 25.16 8.17
C LEU A 134 -15.89 24.95 9.55
N ASP A 135 -16.99 25.62 9.88
CA ASP A 135 -17.74 25.27 11.09
C ASP A 135 -18.51 23.96 10.88
N VAL A 136 -17.95 22.86 11.38
CA VAL A 136 -18.56 21.52 11.40
C VAL A 136 -19.30 21.27 12.73
N LYS A 137 -19.16 22.16 13.73
CA LYS A 137 -19.81 22.01 15.04
C LYS A 137 -21.28 22.45 15.03
N GLY A 138 -21.68 23.22 14.03
CA GLY A 138 -23.07 23.64 13.86
C GLY A 138 -23.97 22.50 13.38
N SER A 139 -24.90 22.06 14.23
CA SER A 139 -26.18 21.51 13.77
C SER A 139 -26.98 22.66 13.15
N GLU A 140 -26.53 23.12 11.98
CA GLU A 140 -27.15 24.23 11.28
C GLU A 140 -28.46 23.71 10.70
N ARG A 141 -29.58 24.10 11.32
CA ARG A 141 -30.91 23.90 10.74
C ARG A 141 -31.01 24.77 9.50
N VAL A 142 -30.57 24.24 8.36
CA VAL A 142 -30.72 24.89 7.06
C VAL A 142 -32.21 25.06 6.80
N SER A 143 -32.63 26.30 6.61
CA SER A 143 -34.00 26.61 6.19
C SER A 143 -34.24 25.99 4.82
N VAL A 144 -35.16 25.03 4.76
CA VAL A 144 -35.53 24.31 3.55
C VAL A 144 -36.00 25.31 2.48
N ALA A 145 -35.27 25.42 1.38
CA ALA A 145 -35.70 26.19 0.23
C ALA A 145 -37.03 25.62 -0.32
N PRO A 146 -37.94 26.46 -0.85
CA PRO A 146 -39.24 26.01 -1.35
C PRO A 146 -39.08 24.96 -2.45
N PRO A 147 -39.99 23.97 -2.52
CA PRO A 147 -39.82 22.78 -3.35
C PRO A 147 -39.79 23.15 -4.83
N GLN A 148 -38.64 22.97 -5.48
CA GLN A 148 -38.58 22.98 -6.94
C GLN A 148 -39.27 21.72 -7.49
N GLN A 149 -40.01 21.92 -8.58
CA GLN A 149 -40.98 20.98 -9.14
C GLN A 149 -40.39 19.60 -9.46
N LYS A 150 -41.15 18.57 -9.07
CA LYS A 150 -41.03 17.11 -9.30
C LYS A 150 -40.08 16.69 -10.43
N LEU A 151 -38.81 16.48 -10.08
CA LEU A 151 -38.02 15.44 -10.73
C LEU A 151 -38.58 14.09 -10.27
N ARG A 152 -38.91 13.18 -11.20
CA ARG A 152 -39.37 11.82 -10.88
C ARG A 152 -38.30 11.12 -10.04
N THR A 153 -38.52 11.07 -8.73
CA THR A 153 -37.74 10.24 -7.80
C THR A 153 -38.13 8.79 -8.04
N THR A 154 -37.46 8.11 -8.98
CA THR A 154 -37.22 6.69 -8.79
C THR A 154 -36.44 6.58 -7.50
N GLY A 155 -37.10 6.13 -6.43
CA GLY A 155 -36.39 5.78 -5.20
C GLY A 155 -35.22 4.86 -5.54
N PRO A 156 -34.11 4.92 -4.80
CA PRO A 156 -32.99 4.02 -5.02
C PRO A 156 -33.55 2.59 -4.99
N SER A 157 -33.50 1.91 -6.13
CA SER A 157 -33.74 0.47 -6.17
C SER A 157 -32.78 -0.14 -5.17
N VAL A 158 -33.31 -0.97 -4.27
CA VAL A 158 -32.50 -1.75 -3.34
C VAL A 158 -31.65 -2.67 -4.21
N ILE A 159 -30.42 -2.22 -4.50
CA ILE A 159 -29.42 -3.00 -5.21
C ILE A 159 -29.33 -4.34 -4.49
N ASN A 160 -29.31 -5.45 -5.23
CA ASN A 160 -29.12 -6.76 -4.61
C ASN A 160 -27.70 -6.83 -4.05
N LEU A 161 -27.55 -6.33 -2.81
CA LEU A 161 -26.31 -6.12 -2.08
C LEU A 161 -25.61 -7.44 -1.71
N ALA A 162 -26.20 -8.60 -1.99
CA ALA A 162 -25.64 -9.90 -1.64
C ALA A 162 -24.24 -10.15 -2.24
N ASN A 163 -23.95 -9.51 -3.38
CA ASN A 163 -22.66 -9.61 -4.08
C ASN A 163 -21.69 -8.47 -3.76
N PHE A 164 -22.11 -7.50 -2.96
CA PHE A 164 -21.27 -6.37 -2.56
C PHE A 164 -20.72 -6.60 -1.15
N PRO A 165 -19.46 -6.24 -0.89
CA PRO A 165 -19.00 -6.17 0.49
C PRO A 165 -19.88 -5.16 1.25
N PRO A 166 -20.26 -5.43 2.51
CA PRO A 166 -21.05 -4.48 3.29
C PRO A 166 -20.17 -3.31 3.75
N PRO A 167 -20.72 -2.09 3.87
CA PRO A 167 -19.99 -0.97 4.44
C PRO A 167 -19.68 -1.22 5.92
N LEU A 168 -18.63 -0.59 6.45
CA LEU A 168 -18.42 -0.56 7.90
C LEU A 168 -19.57 0.19 8.58
N ASP A 169 -20.06 -0.34 9.71
CA ASP A 169 -21.32 0.09 10.34
C ASP A 169 -21.40 1.60 10.60
N TRP A 170 -20.41 2.19 11.25
CA TRP A 170 -20.40 3.63 11.55
C TRP A 170 -20.26 4.49 10.30
N TRP A 171 -19.56 3.99 9.29
CA TRP A 171 -19.36 4.66 8.02
C TRP A 171 -20.61 4.67 7.17
N GLY A 172 -21.33 3.56 7.09
CA GLY A 172 -22.64 3.47 6.46
C GLY A 172 -23.65 4.40 7.13
N LYS A 173 -23.76 4.34 8.46
CA LYS A 173 -24.66 5.23 9.24
C LYS A 173 -24.35 6.71 9.01
N ALA A 174 -23.07 7.10 9.07
CA ALA A 174 -22.67 8.49 8.85
C ALA A 174 -22.97 8.96 7.42
N LEU A 175 -22.78 8.09 6.42
CA LEU A 175 -23.12 8.39 5.02
C LEU A 175 -24.64 8.58 4.84
N ASP A 176 -25.45 7.70 5.45
CA ASP A 176 -26.91 7.73 5.40
C ASP A 176 -27.48 8.98 6.08
N CYS A 177 -26.92 9.38 7.22
CA CYS A 177 -27.31 10.59 7.94
C CYS A 177 -27.15 11.87 7.10
N LEU A 178 -26.30 11.84 6.08
CA LEU A 178 -26.02 12.98 5.20
C LEU A 178 -26.69 12.85 3.81
N SER A 179 -27.43 11.76 3.57
CA SER A 179 -28.10 11.48 2.30
C SER A 179 -29.03 12.59 1.82
N GLU A 180 -29.72 13.26 2.75
CA GLU A 180 -30.60 14.39 2.44
C GLU A 180 -29.83 15.63 1.95
N PHE A 181 -28.63 15.86 2.48
CA PHE A 181 -27.80 17.02 2.14
C PHE A 181 -27.18 16.88 0.75
N TYR A 182 -26.88 15.66 0.28
CA TYR A 182 -26.27 15.44 -1.04
C TYR A 182 -27.11 15.97 -2.19
N ARG A 183 -28.44 15.99 -2.05
CA ARG A 183 -29.33 16.55 -3.08
C ARG A 183 -29.15 18.05 -3.28
N CYS A 184 -28.61 18.73 -2.28
CA CYS A 184 -28.34 20.17 -2.29
C CYS A 184 -26.87 20.49 -2.62
N THR A 185 -26.01 19.47 -2.77
CA THR A 185 -24.62 19.70 -3.13
C THR A 185 -24.48 20.02 -4.61
N GLY A 186 -23.52 20.91 -4.94
CA GLY A 186 -23.25 21.30 -6.32
C GLY A 186 -22.67 20.17 -7.17
N GLN A 187 -22.15 20.50 -8.34
CA GLN A 187 -21.49 19.52 -9.20
C GLN A 187 -20.21 18.99 -8.53
N SER A 188 -20.06 17.66 -8.49
CA SER A 188 -18.84 16.99 -7.99
C SER A 188 -17.59 17.62 -8.62
N ARG A 189 -16.62 17.97 -7.77
CA ARG A 189 -15.31 18.48 -8.18
C ARG A 189 -14.23 17.41 -8.30
N LEU A 190 -14.59 16.18 -7.96
CA LEU A 190 -13.64 15.07 -7.91
C LEU A 190 -13.74 14.21 -9.17
N ASP A 191 -12.60 14.00 -9.81
CA ASP A 191 -12.41 12.97 -10.83
C ASP A 191 -11.70 11.77 -10.19
N HIS A 192 -11.90 10.56 -10.73
CA HIS A 192 -11.46 9.33 -10.06
C HIS A 192 -10.45 8.55 -10.92
N PRO A 193 -9.32 8.15 -10.32
CA PRO A 193 -8.28 7.41 -11.05
C PRO A 193 -8.54 5.90 -11.09
N VAL A 194 -9.63 5.43 -10.45
CA VAL A 194 -10.14 4.05 -10.51
C VAL A 194 -11.67 4.07 -10.70
N PRO A 195 -12.26 3.05 -11.36
CA PRO A 195 -13.69 3.01 -11.60
C PRO A 195 -14.48 2.85 -10.28
N HIS A 196 -15.65 3.50 -10.18
CA HIS A 196 -16.57 3.21 -9.08
C HIS A 196 -17.17 1.80 -9.25
N PRO A 197 -17.38 1.02 -8.17
CA PRO A 197 -18.02 -0.30 -8.25
C PRO A 197 -19.35 -0.33 -9.03
N VAL A 198 -20.15 0.74 -8.94
CA VAL A 198 -21.40 0.91 -9.73
C VAL A 198 -21.20 0.87 -11.25
N VAL A 199 -20.01 1.14 -11.77
CA VAL A 199 -19.71 1.07 -13.21
C VAL A 199 -19.91 -0.36 -13.74
N PHE A 200 -19.71 -1.36 -12.88
CA PHE A 200 -19.86 -2.77 -13.19
C PHE A 200 -21.31 -3.26 -13.04
N LEU A 201 -22.27 -2.37 -12.77
CA LEU A 201 -23.69 -2.72 -12.66
C LEU A 201 -24.50 -2.30 -13.89
N THR A 202 -25.49 -3.11 -14.24
CA THR A 202 -26.59 -2.74 -15.14
C THR A 202 -27.63 -1.90 -14.38
N PRO A 203 -28.55 -1.22 -15.08
CA PRO A 203 -29.68 -0.53 -14.44
C PRO A 203 -30.63 -1.47 -13.67
N GLN A 204 -30.50 -2.79 -13.85
CA GLN A 204 -31.23 -3.84 -13.13
C GLN A 204 -30.38 -4.48 -12.03
N ASP A 205 -29.31 -3.79 -11.60
CA ASP A 205 -28.42 -4.21 -10.54
C ASP A 205 -27.74 -5.58 -10.79
N GLN A 206 -27.54 -5.92 -12.07
CA GLN A 206 -26.80 -7.11 -12.48
C GLN A 206 -25.34 -6.77 -12.77
N ILE A 207 -24.43 -7.70 -12.48
CA ILE A 207 -23.00 -7.50 -12.74
C ILE A 207 -22.72 -7.62 -14.24
N LYS A 208 -21.99 -6.66 -14.79
CA LYS A 208 -21.45 -6.67 -16.15
C LYS A 208 -20.11 -7.41 -16.14
N PHE A 209 -20.17 -8.74 -16.08
CA PHE A 209 -18.97 -9.60 -16.08
C PHE A 209 -17.93 -9.23 -17.16
N PRO A 210 -18.33 -8.86 -18.41
CA PRO A 210 -17.34 -8.48 -19.40
C PRO A 210 -16.55 -7.20 -19.07
N MET A 211 -17.16 -6.24 -18.38
CA MET A 211 -16.46 -5.03 -17.94
C MET A 211 -15.51 -5.32 -16.79
N MET A 212 -15.92 -6.19 -15.86
CA MET A 212 -15.06 -6.62 -14.75
C MET A 212 -13.90 -7.47 -15.27
N LEU A 213 -14.13 -8.34 -16.24
CA LEU A 213 -13.06 -9.08 -16.93
C LEU A 213 -12.04 -8.10 -17.53
N MET A 214 -12.51 -7.04 -18.20
CA MET A 214 -11.59 -6.03 -18.72
C MET A 214 -10.85 -5.26 -17.64
N TRP A 215 -11.50 -4.93 -16.52
CA TRP A 215 -10.80 -4.37 -15.38
C TRP A 215 -9.70 -5.30 -14.87
N LEU A 216 -9.92 -6.62 -14.80
CA LEU A 216 -8.89 -7.57 -14.41
C LEU A 216 -7.71 -7.62 -15.40
N CYS A 217 -7.97 -7.44 -16.71
CA CYS A 217 -6.91 -7.40 -17.72
C CYS A 217 -6.07 -6.12 -17.66
N ILE A 218 -6.72 -4.94 -17.52
CA ILE A 218 -6.04 -3.64 -17.65
C ILE A 218 -5.79 -2.94 -16.31
N GLY A 219 -6.45 -3.36 -15.24
CA GLY A 219 -6.39 -2.80 -13.90
C GLY A 219 -4.97 -2.67 -13.37
N PRO A 220 -4.10 -3.70 -13.44
CA PRO A 220 -2.72 -3.62 -12.98
C PRO A 220 -1.93 -2.45 -13.59
N ILE A 221 -2.23 -2.09 -14.84
CA ILE A 221 -1.62 -0.97 -15.55
C ILE A 221 -2.01 0.36 -14.89
N PHE A 222 -3.30 0.52 -14.57
CA PHE A 222 -3.80 1.70 -13.90
C PHE A 222 -3.27 1.78 -12.46
N LEU A 223 -3.27 0.68 -11.71
CA LEU A 223 -2.73 0.62 -10.35
C LEU A 223 -1.25 0.97 -10.30
N TRP A 224 -0.46 0.46 -11.26
CA TRP A 224 0.94 0.87 -11.41
C TRP A 224 1.04 2.37 -11.68
N ARG A 225 0.19 2.91 -12.56
CA ARG A 225 0.21 4.35 -12.87
C ARG A 225 -0.22 5.25 -11.72
N LEU A 226 -1.03 4.76 -10.78
CA LEU A 226 -1.30 5.50 -9.53
C LEU A 226 -0.02 5.76 -8.72
N SER A 227 1.03 4.97 -8.95
CA SER A 227 2.34 5.16 -8.33
C SER A 227 3.18 6.23 -9.04
N LEU A 228 2.71 6.79 -10.16
CA LEU A 228 3.39 7.86 -10.88
C LEU A 228 2.74 9.21 -10.64
N PRO A 229 3.51 10.31 -10.70
CA PRO A 229 2.96 11.64 -10.82
C PRO A 229 2.02 11.73 -12.04
N GLN A 230 0.92 12.48 -11.91
CA GLN A 230 -0.02 12.74 -13.02
C GLN A 230 -0.77 11.50 -13.55
N ALA A 231 -1.22 10.63 -12.65
CA ALA A 231 -2.12 9.54 -13.03
C ALA A 231 -3.40 10.09 -13.70
N PRO A 232 -3.85 9.50 -14.82
CA PRO A 232 -5.04 9.97 -15.52
C PRO A 232 -6.28 9.76 -14.66
N VAL A 233 -7.08 10.80 -14.55
CA VAL A 233 -8.37 10.76 -13.85
C VAL A 233 -9.51 10.71 -14.86
N PHE A 234 -10.54 9.93 -14.54
CA PHE A 234 -11.70 9.76 -15.40
C PHE A 234 -13.00 9.89 -14.61
N LYS A 235 -14.05 10.33 -15.31
CA LYS A 235 -15.40 10.28 -14.78
C LYS A 235 -15.93 8.85 -14.88
N ASN A 236 -16.88 8.46 -14.02
CA ASN A 236 -17.49 7.12 -14.08
C ASN A 236 -18.05 6.75 -15.46
N LYS A 237 -18.61 7.74 -16.18
CA LYS A 237 -19.08 7.54 -17.56
C LYS A 237 -17.95 7.30 -18.56
N ASP A 238 -16.76 7.87 -18.33
CA ASP A 238 -15.57 7.64 -19.17
C ASP A 238 -14.95 6.29 -18.84
N TRP A 239 -14.92 5.88 -17.57
CA TRP A 239 -14.56 4.52 -17.15
C TRP A 239 -15.44 3.46 -17.82
N CYS A 240 -16.76 3.65 -17.82
CA CYS A 240 -17.70 2.75 -18.50
C CYS A 240 -17.35 2.62 -19.99
N ALA A 241 -17.20 3.74 -20.69
CA ALA A 241 -16.85 3.76 -22.10
C ALA A 241 -15.46 3.17 -22.40
N LEU A 242 -14.50 3.34 -21.49
CA LEU A 242 -13.15 2.76 -21.62
C LEU A 242 -13.18 1.24 -21.48
N LEU A 243 -13.89 0.70 -20.48
CA LEU A 243 -14.01 -0.74 -20.26
C LEU A 243 -14.81 -1.42 -21.38
N GLU A 244 -15.89 -0.79 -21.85
CA GLU A 244 -16.64 -1.24 -23.03
C GLU A 244 -15.76 -1.25 -24.29
N ALA A 245 -14.91 -0.24 -24.45
CA ALA A 245 -13.97 -0.15 -25.56
C ALA A 245 -12.86 -1.18 -25.52
N ALA A 246 -12.32 -1.45 -24.33
CA ALA A 246 -11.31 -2.49 -24.14
C ALA A 246 -11.88 -3.89 -24.45
N HIS A 247 -13.14 -4.11 -24.10
CA HIS A 247 -13.79 -5.41 -24.30
C HIS A 247 -14.29 -5.62 -25.75
N GLY A 248 -14.67 -4.55 -26.46
CA GLY A 248 -15.18 -4.62 -27.83
C GLY A 248 -16.69 -4.91 -27.95
N SER A 249 -17.44 -4.81 -26.85
CA SER A 249 -18.89 -5.14 -26.82
C SER A 249 -19.83 -4.09 -27.41
N THR A 250 -19.39 -2.86 -27.65
CA THR A 250 -20.27 -1.78 -28.15
C THR A 250 -19.86 -1.29 -29.53
N GLY A 251 -20.86 -1.03 -30.38
CA GLY A 251 -20.66 -0.42 -31.70
C GLY A 251 -19.97 0.94 -31.59
N PRO A 252 -19.28 1.40 -32.65
CA PRO A 252 -18.44 2.59 -32.60
C PRO A 252 -19.28 3.85 -32.35
N SER A 253 -19.31 4.30 -31.10
CA SER A 253 -19.75 5.65 -30.76
C SER A 253 -18.55 6.61 -30.79
N PRO A 254 -18.73 7.91 -31.08
CA PRO A 254 -17.62 8.87 -31.03
C PRO A 254 -16.88 8.88 -29.68
N ARG A 255 -17.61 8.64 -28.59
CA ARG A 255 -17.03 8.53 -27.24
C ARG A 255 -16.21 7.26 -27.09
N TRP A 256 -16.72 6.13 -27.56
CA TRP A 256 -16.02 4.84 -27.56
C TRP A 256 -14.69 4.95 -28.31
N THR A 257 -14.70 5.50 -29.53
CA THR A 257 -13.48 5.66 -30.35
C THR A 257 -12.46 6.55 -29.65
N LYS A 258 -12.92 7.64 -29.02
CA LYS A 258 -12.08 8.54 -28.22
C LYS A 258 -11.46 7.83 -27.02
N MET A 259 -12.25 7.04 -26.28
CA MET A 259 -11.76 6.32 -25.10
C MET A 259 -10.82 5.17 -25.48
N LEU A 260 -11.07 4.46 -26.58
CA LEU A 260 -10.15 3.47 -27.12
C LEU A 260 -8.81 4.11 -27.53
N ALA A 261 -8.86 5.26 -28.20
CA ALA A 261 -7.65 5.99 -28.57
C ALA A 261 -6.85 6.43 -27.33
N LYS A 262 -7.54 6.92 -26.28
CA LYS A 262 -6.89 7.22 -25.00
C LYS A 262 -6.27 5.99 -24.35
N LEU A 263 -6.98 4.86 -24.33
CA LEU A 263 -6.45 3.62 -23.77
C LEU A 263 -5.21 3.17 -24.55
N LYS A 264 -5.24 3.19 -25.89
CA LYS A 264 -4.08 2.86 -26.73
C LYS A 264 -2.89 3.81 -26.52
N ASP A 265 -3.16 5.10 -26.35
CA ASP A 265 -2.11 6.08 -26.05
C ASP A 265 -1.48 5.82 -24.68
N LEU A 266 -2.31 5.53 -23.66
CA LEU A 266 -1.83 5.09 -22.36
C LEU A 266 -0.97 3.85 -22.51
N LEU A 267 -1.47 2.78 -23.16
CA LEU A 267 -0.75 1.54 -23.41
C LEU A 267 0.61 1.78 -24.08
N LYS A 268 0.67 2.65 -25.09
CA LYS A 268 1.90 3.02 -25.78
C LYS A 268 2.92 3.68 -24.84
N GLN A 269 2.48 4.50 -23.89
CA GLN A 269 3.36 5.11 -22.88
C GLN A 269 3.97 4.07 -21.91
N TYR A 270 3.35 2.89 -21.74
CA TYR A 270 3.93 1.82 -20.90
C TYR A 270 4.90 0.91 -21.65
N HIS A 271 4.85 0.87 -22.99
CA HIS A 271 5.84 0.14 -23.75
C HIS A 271 7.27 0.68 -23.48
N SER A 272 7.40 1.98 -23.21
CA SER A 272 8.68 2.58 -22.76
C SER A 272 9.10 2.17 -21.34
N THR A 273 8.21 1.57 -20.54
CA THR A 273 8.50 1.12 -19.17
C THR A 273 8.57 -0.41 -19.06
N GLY A 274 8.62 -1.13 -20.18
CA GLY A 274 8.81 -2.58 -20.22
C GLY A 274 7.55 -3.43 -20.03
N ILE A 275 6.36 -2.82 -19.92
CA ILE A 275 5.09 -3.56 -19.88
C ILE A 275 4.58 -3.70 -21.32
N ILE A 276 4.76 -4.90 -21.89
CA ILE A 276 4.35 -5.19 -23.28
C ILE A 276 2.95 -5.78 -23.26
N ILE A 277 1.97 -4.96 -23.65
CA ILE A 277 0.59 -5.41 -23.88
C ILE A 277 0.27 -5.25 -25.36
N ASP A 278 -0.26 -6.32 -25.95
CA ASP A 278 -0.68 -6.31 -27.34
C ASP A 278 -1.97 -5.48 -27.50
N ASN A 279 -1.79 -4.27 -28.04
CA ASN A 279 -2.86 -3.31 -28.28
C ASN A 279 -3.91 -3.79 -29.30
N ASN A 280 -3.58 -4.81 -30.11
CA ASN A 280 -4.48 -5.34 -31.13
C ASN A 280 -5.39 -6.45 -30.58
N HIS A 281 -5.01 -7.02 -29.44
CA HIS A 281 -5.65 -8.20 -28.86
C HIS A 281 -6.04 -8.01 -27.39
N LEU A 282 -6.48 -6.79 -27.02
CA LEU A 282 -6.98 -6.50 -25.66
C LEU A 282 -8.04 -7.50 -25.16
N PRO A 283 -9.06 -7.92 -25.96
CA PRO A 283 -10.03 -8.89 -25.50
C PRO A 283 -9.46 -10.30 -25.27
N SER A 284 -8.28 -10.60 -25.81
CA SER A 284 -7.60 -11.89 -25.68
C SER A 284 -6.60 -11.92 -24.53
N LEU A 285 -6.43 -10.81 -23.79
CA LEU A 285 -5.57 -10.78 -22.62
C LEU A 285 -6.12 -11.72 -21.54
N ALA A 286 -5.25 -12.56 -20.99
CA ALA A 286 -5.59 -13.38 -19.84
C ALA A 286 -5.89 -12.46 -18.65
N ALA A 287 -7.12 -12.51 -18.16
CA ALA A 287 -7.47 -11.87 -16.90
C ALA A 287 -6.80 -12.65 -15.76
N THR A 288 -6.11 -11.94 -14.87
CA THR A 288 -5.49 -12.56 -13.71
C THR A 288 -5.96 -11.87 -12.44
N TRP A 289 -6.16 -12.65 -11.39
CA TRP A 289 -6.48 -12.17 -10.05
C TRP A 289 -5.64 -12.92 -9.03
N ASN A 290 -4.90 -12.20 -8.18
CA ASN A 290 -3.96 -12.80 -7.22
C ASN A 290 -3.00 -13.83 -7.85
N SER A 291 -2.52 -13.56 -9.05
CA SER A 291 -1.66 -14.45 -9.86
C SER A 291 -2.35 -15.71 -10.41
N CYS A 292 -3.65 -15.88 -10.17
CA CYS A 292 -4.46 -16.95 -10.76
C CYS A 292 -5.11 -16.45 -12.05
N THR A 293 -5.14 -17.27 -13.10
CA THR A 293 -5.90 -16.95 -14.31
C THR A 293 -7.38 -17.08 -14.02
N VAL A 294 -8.14 -16.05 -14.36
CA VAL A 294 -9.60 -16.02 -14.16
C VAL A 294 -10.27 -16.42 -15.45
N THR A 295 -11.15 -17.42 -15.36
CA THR A 295 -12.03 -17.84 -16.46
C THR A 295 -13.49 -17.63 -16.06
N LEU A 296 -14.33 -17.29 -17.02
CA LEU A 296 -15.78 -17.30 -16.83
C LEU A 296 -16.29 -18.75 -16.79
N ASP A 297 -17.35 -19.00 -16.02
CA ASP A 297 -18.02 -20.29 -15.99
C ASP A 297 -18.87 -20.54 -17.25
N ALA A 298 -19.56 -21.69 -17.32
CA ALA A 298 -20.43 -22.04 -18.45
C ALA A 298 -21.62 -21.09 -18.66
N LYS A 299 -21.89 -20.17 -17.71
CA LYS A 299 -22.95 -19.15 -17.78
C LYS A 299 -22.37 -17.76 -18.02
N ASP A 300 -21.11 -17.65 -18.43
CA ASP A 300 -20.38 -16.40 -18.59
C ASP A 300 -20.33 -15.56 -17.29
N ALA A 301 -20.29 -16.22 -16.14
CA ALA A 301 -20.29 -15.61 -14.82
C ALA A 301 -18.98 -15.86 -14.05
N PHE A 302 -18.64 -14.93 -13.15
CA PHE A 302 -17.57 -15.14 -12.18
C PHE A 302 -18.07 -15.88 -10.94
N GLU A 303 -17.13 -16.52 -10.25
CA GLU A 303 -17.36 -16.98 -8.89
C GLU A 303 -17.80 -15.81 -7.98
N PRO A 304 -18.85 -15.97 -7.16
CA PRO A 304 -19.33 -14.89 -6.29
C PRO A 304 -18.28 -14.33 -5.34
N GLN A 305 -17.30 -15.13 -4.91
CA GLN A 305 -16.22 -14.69 -4.03
C GLN A 305 -15.26 -13.75 -4.76
N LEU A 306 -14.84 -14.11 -5.98
CA LEU A 306 -14.01 -13.24 -6.82
C LEU A 306 -14.67 -11.88 -7.05
N VAL A 307 -15.97 -11.86 -7.33
CA VAL A 307 -16.73 -10.60 -7.49
C VAL A 307 -16.63 -9.74 -6.23
N LYS A 308 -16.86 -10.32 -5.05
CA LYS A 308 -16.80 -9.60 -3.78
C LYS A 308 -15.41 -9.04 -3.52
N GLU A 309 -14.37 -9.82 -3.82
CA GLU A 309 -12.99 -9.40 -3.68
C GLU A 309 -12.71 -8.20 -4.58
N VAL A 310 -12.93 -8.32 -5.90
CA VAL A 310 -12.70 -7.23 -6.85
C VAL A 310 -13.47 -5.96 -6.47
N MET A 311 -14.74 -6.12 -6.07
CA MET A 311 -15.55 -4.99 -5.62
C MET A 311 -14.97 -4.35 -4.36
N TRP A 312 -14.52 -5.14 -3.39
CA TRP A 312 -13.87 -4.63 -2.20
C TRP A 312 -12.57 -3.87 -2.52
N GLU A 313 -11.68 -4.40 -3.38
CA GLU A 313 -10.44 -3.69 -3.73
C GLU A 313 -10.76 -2.35 -4.37
N LEU A 314 -11.78 -2.29 -5.22
CA LEU A 314 -12.21 -1.03 -5.83
C LEU A 314 -12.75 -0.04 -4.81
N TYR A 315 -13.55 -0.47 -3.82
CA TYR A 315 -13.98 0.40 -2.72
C TYR A 315 -12.80 0.89 -1.90
N GLU A 316 -11.90 -0.02 -1.54
CA GLU A 316 -10.75 0.24 -0.68
C GLU A 316 -9.75 1.18 -1.36
N LEU A 317 -9.33 0.88 -2.59
CA LEU A 317 -8.47 1.76 -3.41
C LEU A 317 -9.05 3.15 -3.49
N ARG A 318 -10.34 3.25 -3.78
CA ARG A 318 -10.99 4.54 -4.00
C ARG A 318 -11.10 5.31 -2.70
N PHE A 319 -11.45 4.67 -1.58
CA PHE A 319 -11.42 5.28 -0.26
C PHE A 319 -10.03 5.83 0.08
N ARG A 320 -8.96 5.03 -0.10
CA ARG A 320 -7.56 5.47 0.16
C ARG A 320 -7.18 6.69 -0.69
N LEU A 321 -7.47 6.66 -1.98
CA LEU A 321 -7.15 7.75 -2.91
C LEU A 321 -7.96 9.02 -2.62
N GLU A 322 -9.24 8.86 -2.24
CA GLU A 322 -10.11 9.96 -1.84
C GLU A 322 -9.64 10.60 -0.53
N LEU A 323 -9.20 9.80 0.45
CA LEU A 323 -8.62 10.30 1.70
C LEU A 323 -7.32 11.08 1.44
N ILE A 324 -6.41 10.56 0.62
CA ILE A 324 -5.17 11.27 0.24
C ILE A 324 -5.50 12.58 -0.49
N THR A 325 -6.48 12.54 -1.40
CA THR A 325 -6.86 13.74 -2.15
C THR A 325 -7.46 14.80 -1.23
N LEU A 326 -8.28 14.38 -0.26
CA LEU A 326 -8.81 15.30 0.76
C LEU A 326 -7.71 15.86 1.66
N ASP A 327 -6.81 15.00 2.14
CA ASP A 327 -5.70 15.39 3.01
C ASP A 327 -4.79 16.42 2.33
N ARG A 328 -4.34 16.15 1.10
CA ARG A 328 -3.52 17.09 0.32
C ARG A 328 -4.26 18.39 -0.02
N TYR A 329 -5.59 18.37 -0.10
CA TYR A 329 -6.37 19.59 -0.28
C TYR A 329 -6.39 20.45 1.01
N LEU A 330 -6.53 19.81 2.16
CA LEU A 330 -6.61 20.46 3.46
C LEU A 330 -5.24 20.87 4.02
N VAL A 331 -4.20 20.11 3.69
CA VAL A 331 -2.80 20.29 4.08
C VAL A 331 -1.95 20.29 2.80
N PRO A 332 -1.97 21.39 2.03
CA PRO A 332 -1.27 21.45 0.74
C PRO A 332 0.24 21.41 0.90
N GLU A 333 0.92 20.87 -0.12
CA GLU A 333 2.38 20.89 -0.20
C GLU A 333 2.88 22.35 -0.19
N PRO A 334 3.84 22.70 0.68
CA PRO A 334 4.45 24.02 0.72
C PRO A 334 4.99 24.44 -0.65
N GLN A 335 4.75 25.68 -1.05
CA GLN A 335 5.16 26.21 -2.36
C GLN A 335 6.18 27.33 -2.21
N GLY A 336 7.25 27.31 -3.02
CA GLY A 336 8.25 28.38 -3.15
C GLY A 336 9.71 27.89 -3.07
N SER A 337 10.67 28.81 -2.97
CA SER A 337 12.10 28.52 -3.11
C SER A 337 13.01 29.05 -1.98
N GLY A 338 12.46 29.37 -0.81
CA GLY A 338 13.24 29.88 0.34
C GLY A 338 13.70 28.76 1.28
N ASP A 339 14.74 29.01 2.08
CA ASP A 339 15.31 28.03 3.01
C ASP A 339 14.29 27.47 4.03
N GLY A 340 13.29 28.29 4.43
CA GLY A 340 12.22 27.84 5.32
C GLY A 340 11.28 26.80 4.70
N ILE A 341 11.14 26.81 3.37
CA ILE A 341 10.24 25.90 2.64
C ILE A 341 10.79 24.47 2.67
N HIS A 342 12.11 24.30 2.73
CA HIS A 342 12.69 22.96 2.85
C HIS A 342 12.24 22.25 4.14
N LEU A 343 12.21 22.97 5.27
CA LEU A 343 11.72 22.43 6.54
C LEU A 343 10.21 22.15 6.48
N GLU A 344 9.43 23.06 5.89
CA GLU A 344 7.99 22.84 5.70
C GLU A 344 7.71 21.62 4.82
N CYS A 345 8.45 21.45 3.72
CA CYS A 345 8.36 20.27 2.85
C CYS A 345 8.71 18.98 3.62
N GLN A 346 9.72 18.99 4.49
CA GLN A 346 10.04 17.84 5.34
C GLN A 346 8.90 17.50 6.31
N LEU A 347 8.30 18.50 6.95
CA LEU A 347 7.15 18.31 7.84
C LEU A 347 5.94 17.78 7.07
N TRP A 348 5.73 18.28 5.85
CA TRP A 348 4.67 17.82 4.96
C TRP A 348 4.88 16.36 4.53
N LEU A 349 6.10 15.97 4.15
CA LEU A 349 6.43 14.57 3.83
C LEU A 349 6.26 13.65 5.05
N ALA A 350 6.62 14.12 6.24
CA ALA A 350 6.40 13.37 7.48
C ALA A 350 4.90 13.21 7.80
N HIS A 351 4.08 14.20 7.45
CA HIS A 351 2.62 14.12 7.55
C HIS A 351 2.05 13.13 6.51
N GLU A 352 2.49 13.21 5.25
CA GLU A 352 2.06 12.29 4.19
C GLU A 352 2.39 10.83 4.54
N ALA A 353 3.54 10.57 5.17
CA ALA A 353 3.89 9.25 5.69
C ALA A 353 2.86 8.74 6.71
N LYS A 354 2.29 9.60 7.58
CA LYS A 354 1.22 9.21 8.52
C LYS A 354 -0.06 8.79 7.80
N VAL A 355 -0.38 9.42 6.68
CA VAL A 355 -1.55 9.04 5.86
C VAL A 355 -1.41 7.60 5.38
N SER A 356 -0.20 7.18 4.98
CA SER A 356 0.06 5.80 4.57
C SER A 356 -0.13 4.76 5.69
N LEU A 357 -0.06 5.17 6.96
CA LEU A 357 -0.32 4.31 8.12
C LEU A 357 -1.81 4.02 8.35
N CYS A 358 -2.71 4.69 7.63
CA CYS A 358 -4.15 4.45 7.73
C CYS A 358 -4.58 3.11 7.12
N TRP A 359 -3.67 2.38 6.46
CA TRP A 359 -3.92 1.08 5.88
C TRP A 359 -2.66 0.21 5.88
N ALA A 360 -2.86 -1.09 5.69
CA ALA A 360 -1.75 -2.02 5.48
C ALA A 360 -1.22 -1.95 4.04
N GLY A 361 0.10 -2.14 3.92
CA GLY A 361 0.80 -2.26 2.65
C GLY A 361 0.79 -0.99 1.80
N ILE A 362 0.90 -1.18 0.49
CA ILE A 362 1.03 -0.08 -0.48
C ILE A 362 -0.35 0.52 -0.75
N THR A 363 -0.44 1.86 -0.77
CA THR A 363 -1.68 2.60 -1.04
C THR A 363 -2.47 2.09 -2.25
N CYS A 364 -1.78 1.83 -3.35
CA CYS A 364 -2.39 1.44 -4.63
C CYS A 364 -2.54 -0.08 -4.78
N ARG A 365 -2.32 -0.85 -3.71
CA ARG A 365 -2.42 -2.30 -3.71
C ARG A 365 -2.95 -2.81 -2.36
N PRO A 366 -4.27 -2.71 -2.13
CA PRO A 366 -4.90 -3.32 -0.97
C PRO A 366 -4.58 -4.81 -0.87
N SER A 367 -4.45 -5.30 0.35
CA SER A 367 -4.25 -6.72 0.63
C SER A 367 -5.45 -7.26 1.39
N TYR A 368 -6.04 -8.36 0.89
CA TYR A 368 -7.11 -9.06 1.59
C TYR A 368 -6.62 -9.78 2.85
N LEU A 369 -5.35 -10.19 2.85
CA LEU A 369 -4.72 -10.87 3.99
C LEU A 369 -4.50 -9.92 5.16
N GLU A 370 -4.31 -8.63 4.85
CA GLU A 370 -4.14 -7.56 5.82
C GLU A 370 -5.11 -6.43 5.48
N PRO A 371 -6.42 -6.64 5.71
CA PRO A 371 -7.46 -5.70 5.31
C PRO A 371 -7.42 -4.37 6.08
N GLY A 372 -6.57 -4.29 7.11
CA GLY A 372 -6.32 -3.10 7.91
C GLY A 372 -7.60 -2.50 8.48
N PHE A 373 -7.91 -1.27 8.08
CA PHE A 373 -9.11 -0.54 8.49
C PHE A 373 -10.42 -1.31 8.20
N SER A 374 -10.43 -2.08 7.11
CA SER A 374 -11.55 -2.87 6.59
C SER A 374 -11.61 -4.31 7.10
N SER A 375 -10.82 -4.63 8.13
CA SER A 375 -10.79 -5.98 8.72
C SER A 375 -12.12 -6.39 9.34
N LEU A 376 -12.53 -7.64 9.09
CA LEU A 376 -13.60 -8.33 9.82
C LEU A 376 -13.09 -8.91 11.16
N LEU A 377 -11.76 -9.00 11.35
CA LEU A 377 -11.16 -9.54 12.58
C LEU A 377 -11.48 -8.66 13.80
N SER A 378 -11.12 -9.15 14.98
CA SER A 378 -11.34 -8.43 16.25
C SER A 378 -10.91 -6.97 16.13
N GLN A 379 -11.67 -6.08 16.76
CA GLN A 379 -11.47 -4.63 16.69
C GLN A 379 -10.02 -4.20 16.98
N GLU A 380 -9.31 -4.96 17.80
CA GLU A 380 -7.88 -4.80 18.09
C GLU A 380 -7.01 -4.67 16.83
N HIS A 381 -7.30 -5.41 15.77
CA HIS A 381 -6.57 -5.33 14.50
C HIS A 381 -6.80 -4.01 13.75
N ARG A 382 -7.93 -3.34 14.02
CA ARG A 382 -8.32 -2.08 13.36
C ARG A 382 -7.79 -0.86 14.11
N VAL A 383 -7.56 -0.99 15.43
CA VAL A 383 -7.14 0.11 16.32
C VAL A 383 -5.94 0.90 15.77
N PRO A 384 -4.84 0.28 15.29
CA PRO A 384 -3.69 1.03 14.78
C PRO A 384 -4.03 1.92 13.59
N TYR A 385 -4.90 1.43 12.69
CA TYR A 385 -5.33 2.17 11.50
C TYR A 385 -6.32 3.28 11.84
N ILE A 386 -7.21 3.03 12.81
CA ILE A 386 -8.12 4.06 13.36
C ILE A 386 -7.31 5.17 14.03
N GLN A 387 -6.26 4.83 14.79
CA GLN A 387 -5.36 5.79 15.42
C GLN A 387 -4.59 6.61 14.40
N ALA A 388 -4.01 5.96 13.38
CA ALA A 388 -3.33 6.66 12.28
C ALA A 388 -4.28 7.66 11.58
N PHE A 389 -5.52 7.24 11.30
CA PHE A 389 -6.50 8.14 10.71
C PHE A 389 -6.92 9.26 11.67
N TYR A 390 -7.06 8.97 12.96
CA TYR A 390 -7.29 9.98 13.99
C TYR A 390 -6.17 11.04 13.97
N ASP A 391 -4.90 10.63 13.88
CA ASP A 391 -3.77 11.56 13.87
C ASP A 391 -3.74 12.43 12.60
N VAL A 392 -4.09 11.86 11.44
CA VAL A 392 -4.26 12.60 10.19
C VAL A 392 -5.36 13.65 10.33
N VAL A 393 -6.55 13.26 10.79
CA VAL A 393 -7.68 14.16 10.98
C VAL A 393 -7.37 15.25 12.00
N ARG A 394 -6.62 14.92 13.07
CA ARG A 394 -6.20 15.88 14.10
C ARG A 394 -5.32 16.99 13.53
N ALA A 395 -4.50 16.68 12.52
CA ALA A 395 -3.65 17.65 11.83
C ALA A 395 -4.40 18.54 10.83
N TRP A 396 -5.59 18.15 10.38
CA TRP A 396 -6.39 18.98 9.45
C TRP A 396 -6.77 20.34 10.06
N PRO A 397 -6.89 21.39 9.25
CA PRO A 397 -7.36 22.69 9.74
C PRO A 397 -8.85 22.64 10.14
N GLY A 398 -9.25 23.61 10.94
CA GLY A 398 -10.65 23.81 11.33
C GLY A 398 -11.07 23.11 12.63
N PRO A 399 -12.28 23.45 13.12
CA PRO A 399 -12.83 22.92 14.36
C PRO A 399 -13.17 21.43 14.22
N LYS A 400 -12.84 20.68 15.26
CA LYS A 400 -13.09 19.23 15.35
C LYS A 400 -14.07 18.94 16.48
N PRO A 401 -14.90 17.88 16.40
CA PRO A 401 -15.67 17.40 17.54
C PRO A 401 -14.79 17.22 18.79
N ASP A 402 -15.34 17.43 19.98
CA ASP A 402 -14.54 17.44 21.22
C ASP A 402 -13.85 16.09 21.49
N ILE A 403 -14.47 14.99 21.06
CA ILE A 403 -13.86 13.66 21.11
C ILE A 403 -12.59 13.55 20.25
N LEU A 404 -12.54 14.24 19.10
CA LEU A 404 -11.36 14.28 18.22
C LEU A 404 -10.29 15.28 18.67
N GLN A 405 -10.55 16.05 19.73
CA GLN A 405 -9.58 16.97 20.34
C GLN A 405 -8.86 16.34 21.54
N LYS A 406 -9.47 15.35 22.20
CA LYS A 406 -8.89 14.60 23.33
C LYS A 406 -7.86 13.60 22.82
N ALA A 407 -6.88 13.23 23.63
CA ALA A 407 -5.91 12.18 23.28
C ALA A 407 -6.62 10.88 22.88
N PHE A 408 -6.02 10.14 21.93
CA PHE A 408 -6.53 8.85 21.50
C PHE A 408 -6.63 7.89 22.71
N PRO A 409 -7.74 7.15 22.88
CA PRO A 409 -7.89 6.20 23.98
C PRO A 409 -6.79 5.14 23.95
N SER A 410 -6.37 4.65 25.13
CA SER A 410 -5.49 3.48 25.20
C SER A 410 -6.15 2.26 24.55
N ASP A 411 -5.36 1.41 23.89
CA ASP A 411 -5.81 0.27 23.05
C ASP A 411 -6.76 -0.72 23.74
N HIS A 412 -6.78 -0.77 25.08
CA HIS A 412 -7.66 -1.65 25.85
C HIS A 412 -9.12 -1.16 25.98
N SER A 413 -9.45 0.05 25.53
CA SER A 413 -10.81 0.61 25.66
C SER A 413 -11.62 0.55 24.36
N THR A 414 -12.10 -0.64 24.04
CA THR A 414 -12.91 -0.94 22.85
C THR A 414 -14.07 0.04 22.64
N SER A 415 -14.80 0.39 23.70
CA SER A 415 -15.95 1.32 23.61
C SER A 415 -15.53 2.73 23.20
N LEU A 416 -14.44 3.26 23.79
CA LEU A 416 -13.97 4.60 23.48
C LEU A 416 -13.39 4.67 22.06
N VAL A 417 -12.73 3.60 21.59
CA VAL A 417 -12.26 3.52 20.20
C VAL A 417 -13.43 3.54 19.22
N LEU A 418 -14.56 2.88 19.52
CA LEU A 418 -15.76 2.93 18.68
C LEU A 418 -16.37 4.34 18.63
N GLU A 419 -16.41 5.05 19.76
CA GLU A 419 -16.86 6.45 19.78
C GLU A 419 -15.95 7.35 18.93
N VAL A 420 -14.63 7.11 18.97
CA VAL A 420 -13.67 7.81 18.10
C VAL A 420 -13.90 7.46 16.63
N GLU A 421 -14.11 6.19 16.29
CA GLU A 421 -14.41 5.76 14.91
C GLU A 421 -15.69 6.40 14.38
N GLU A 422 -16.77 6.41 15.18
CA GLU A 422 -18.03 7.08 14.84
C GLU A 422 -17.81 8.58 14.58
N ALA A 423 -17.04 9.25 15.44
CA ALA A 423 -16.74 10.66 15.27
C ALA A 423 -15.87 10.93 14.05
N LEU A 424 -14.90 10.07 13.75
CA LEU A 424 -14.08 10.15 12.54
C LEU A 424 -14.92 9.99 11.27
N ALA A 425 -15.77 8.96 11.22
CA ALA A 425 -16.65 8.72 10.07
C ALA A 425 -17.57 9.93 9.81
N ASN A 426 -18.22 10.43 10.86
CA ASN A 426 -19.07 11.62 10.76
C ASN A 426 -18.31 12.87 10.31
N TYR A 427 -17.13 13.13 10.89
CA TYR A 427 -16.33 14.29 10.55
C TYR A 427 -15.80 14.21 9.11
N TYR A 428 -15.18 13.09 8.75
CA TYR A 428 -14.63 12.84 7.42
C TYR A 428 -15.68 13.07 6.33
N ILE A 429 -16.85 12.44 6.43
CA ILE A 429 -17.87 12.52 5.38
C ILE A 429 -18.36 13.96 5.23
N ARG A 430 -18.56 14.70 6.33
CA ARG A 430 -18.97 16.12 6.28
C ARG A 430 -17.91 16.99 5.60
N VAL A 431 -16.65 16.83 5.99
CA VAL A 431 -15.54 17.59 5.42
C VAL A 431 -15.40 17.27 3.93
N PHE A 432 -15.44 15.99 3.57
CA PHE A 432 -15.35 15.55 2.18
C PHE A 432 -16.46 16.14 1.30
N VAL A 433 -17.72 16.05 1.76
CA VAL A 433 -18.89 16.56 1.02
C VAL A 433 -18.81 18.09 0.90
N LYS A 434 -18.33 18.77 1.93
CA LYS A 434 -18.13 20.22 1.90
C LYS A 434 -17.05 20.62 0.89
N VAL A 435 -15.97 19.87 0.78
CA VAL A 435 -14.85 20.16 -0.13
C VAL A 435 -15.17 19.78 -1.58
N PHE A 436 -15.68 18.56 -1.81
CA PHE A 436 -15.83 18.01 -3.17
C PHE A 436 -17.26 18.04 -3.72
N HIS A 437 -18.25 18.39 -2.90
CA HIS A 437 -19.67 18.44 -3.27
C HIS A 437 -20.20 17.10 -3.80
N CYS A 438 -19.72 16.00 -3.23
CA CYS A 438 -20.21 14.65 -3.51
C CYS A 438 -19.99 13.75 -2.30
N PRO A 439 -20.76 12.66 -2.15
CA PRO A 439 -20.51 11.67 -1.12
C PRO A 439 -19.16 10.98 -1.36
N PRO A 440 -18.34 10.74 -0.31
CA PRO A 440 -17.15 9.92 -0.43
C PRO A 440 -17.50 8.45 -0.62
N THR A 441 -16.53 7.72 -1.14
CA THR A 441 -16.44 6.28 -1.00
C THR A 441 -16.09 5.95 0.44
N ILE A 442 -16.86 5.06 1.05
CA ILE A 442 -16.64 4.61 2.42
C ILE A 442 -15.94 3.24 2.43
N PRO A 443 -15.19 2.91 3.50
CA PRO A 443 -14.56 1.61 3.64
C PRO A 443 -15.60 0.51 3.85
N HIS A 444 -15.36 -0.63 3.20
CA HIS A 444 -16.21 -1.81 3.24
C HIS A 444 -15.47 -2.98 3.87
N ILE A 445 -16.19 -3.90 4.49
CA ILE A 445 -15.64 -5.05 5.18
C ILE A 445 -15.15 -6.08 4.16
N VAL A 446 -13.95 -6.62 4.35
CA VAL A 446 -13.51 -7.78 3.58
C VAL A 446 -14.30 -9.00 4.02
N ILE A 447 -15.06 -9.58 3.09
CA ILE A 447 -15.64 -10.90 3.28
C ILE A 447 -14.61 -11.93 2.80
N MET A 448 -13.77 -12.41 3.73
CA MET A 448 -13.03 -13.65 3.50
C MET A 448 -13.93 -14.82 3.88
N GLN A 449 -14.37 -15.60 2.90
CA GLN A 449 -14.81 -16.96 3.23
C GLN A 449 -13.53 -17.74 3.60
N SER A 450 -13.56 -18.38 4.77
CA SER A 450 -12.47 -19.19 5.35
C SER A 450 -11.70 -19.99 4.29
N PRO A 451 -10.37 -20.20 4.42
CA PRO A 451 -9.50 -20.74 3.38
C PRO A 451 -9.71 -22.24 3.13
N ASN A 452 -10.90 -22.63 2.70
CA ASN A 452 -11.14 -23.96 2.10
C ASN A 452 -10.57 -24.04 0.67
N TYR A 453 -9.92 -22.98 0.19
CA TYR A 453 -9.13 -22.94 -1.05
C TYR A 453 -7.63 -23.17 -0.84
N PHE A 454 -7.20 -23.71 0.31
CA PHE A 454 -6.07 -24.64 0.23
C PHE A 454 -6.58 -25.86 -0.53
N VAL A 455 -6.45 -25.82 -1.85
CA VAL A 455 -6.47 -27.02 -2.66
C VAL A 455 -5.37 -27.89 -2.07
N GLU A 456 -5.75 -28.90 -1.28
CA GLU A 456 -4.92 -30.09 -1.16
C GLU A 456 -4.66 -30.52 -2.59
N LEU A 457 -3.43 -30.31 -3.06
CA LEU A 457 -2.98 -30.85 -4.34
C LEU A 457 -3.39 -32.32 -4.32
N PRO A 458 -4.23 -32.80 -5.24
CA PRO A 458 -4.63 -34.19 -5.24
C PRO A 458 -3.34 -34.99 -5.41
N PHE A 459 -3.02 -35.81 -4.39
CA PHE A 459 -2.06 -36.89 -4.52
C PHE A 459 -2.62 -37.83 -5.59
N HIS A 460 -2.22 -37.60 -6.84
CA HIS A 460 -2.30 -38.61 -7.88
C HIS A 460 -1.10 -39.54 -7.66
N ASP A 461 -1.39 -40.66 -6.99
CA ASP A 461 -0.59 -41.87 -7.08
C ASP A 461 -0.62 -42.33 -8.54
N GLU A 462 0.33 -41.85 -9.35
CA GLU A 462 0.90 -42.45 -10.57
C GLU A 462 1.50 -41.37 -11.47
N VAL A 463 2.75 -40.98 -11.22
CA VAL A 463 3.63 -40.41 -12.27
C VAL A 463 5.03 -40.98 -12.13
N GLN A 464 5.52 -41.52 -13.24
CA GLN A 464 6.83 -42.10 -13.45
C GLN A 464 7.97 -41.11 -13.14
N PHE A 465 9.04 -41.65 -12.56
CA PHE A 465 10.27 -40.95 -12.21
C PHE A 465 10.82 -40.04 -13.32
N PHE A 466 10.87 -38.74 -13.05
CA PHE A 466 11.90 -37.84 -13.58
C PHE A 466 12.73 -37.33 -12.39
N GLU A 467 14.05 -37.36 -12.51
CA GLU A 467 14.98 -36.95 -11.44
C GLU A 467 14.72 -35.51 -10.96
N PRO A 468 14.51 -35.27 -9.66
CA PRO A 468 14.49 -33.92 -9.12
C PRO A 468 15.91 -33.44 -8.83
N SER A 469 16.16 -32.15 -9.09
CA SER A 469 17.42 -31.49 -8.75
C SER A 469 17.62 -31.42 -7.22
N LEU A 470 18.87 -31.59 -6.81
CA LEU A 470 19.34 -31.76 -5.42
C LEU A 470 18.85 -30.68 -4.43
N GLY A 471 18.48 -29.48 -4.92
CA GLY A 471 18.00 -28.37 -4.10
C GLY A 471 16.60 -28.56 -3.51
N SER A 472 15.69 -29.22 -4.23
CA SER A 472 14.30 -29.45 -3.78
C SER A 472 14.25 -30.42 -2.58
N CYS A 473 15.13 -31.44 -2.59
CA CYS A 473 15.22 -32.42 -1.52
C CYS A 473 15.72 -31.80 -0.20
N ILE A 474 16.57 -30.78 -0.26
CA ILE A 474 17.19 -30.15 0.93
C ILE A 474 16.20 -29.22 1.64
N GLY A 475 15.44 -28.41 0.89
CA GLY A 475 14.39 -27.56 1.47
C GLY A 475 13.31 -28.39 2.17
N HIS A 476 12.91 -29.50 1.55
CA HIS A 476 11.95 -30.44 2.13
C HIS A 476 12.51 -31.15 3.38
N PHE A 477 13.79 -31.55 3.34
CA PHE A 477 14.47 -32.18 4.48
C PHE A 477 14.55 -31.25 5.70
N ILE A 478 14.96 -29.99 5.50
CA ILE A 478 15.08 -29.02 6.60
C ILE A 478 13.71 -28.73 7.22
N CYS A 479 12.68 -28.53 6.38
CA CYS A 479 11.34 -28.21 6.86
C CYS A 479 10.73 -29.33 7.72
N LEU A 480 10.89 -30.59 7.30
CA LEU A 480 10.42 -31.76 8.07
C LEU A 480 11.14 -31.90 9.42
N HIS A 481 12.44 -31.64 9.47
CA HIS A 481 13.22 -31.78 10.71
C HIS A 481 12.96 -30.62 11.68
N VAL A 482 12.73 -29.41 11.18
CA VAL A 482 12.32 -28.26 12.01
C VAL A 482 10.93 -28.50 12.60
N GLN A 483 9.98 -29.00 11.81
CA GLN A 483 8.65 -29.34 12.31
C GLN A 483 8.68 -30.48 13.35
N ALA A 484 9.57 -31.47 13.19
CA ALA A 484 9.74 -32.53 14.17
C ALA A 484 10.35 -32.01 15.48
N ALA A 485 11.30 -31.07 15.41
CA ALA A 485 11.90 -30.45 16.59
C ALA A 485 10.91 -29.54 17.34
N ILE A 486 10.10 -28.75 16.63
CA ILE A 486 9.10 -27.86 17.24
C ILE A 486 8.04 -28.64 18.03
N LYS A 487 7.76 -29.89 17.66
CA LYS A 487 6.83 -30.77 18.38
C LYS A 487 7.36 -31.34 19.69
N LEU A 488 8.63 -31.10 20.03
CA LEU A 488 9.19 -31.46 21.32
C LEU A 488 9.02 -30.28 22.27
N ASP A 489 8.18 -30.40 23.28
CA ASP A 489 7.90 -29.30 24.23
C ASP A 489 9.06 -29.00 25.19
N ASP A 490 10.07 -29.87 25.26
CA ASP A 490 11.24 -29.73 26.13
C ASP A 490 12.47 -29.21 25.34
N PRO A 491 13.05 -28.04 25.70
CA PRO A 491 14.24 -27.50 25.07
C PRO A 491 15.45 -28.45 25.09
N ASN A 492 15.60 -29.27 26.14
CA ASN A 492 16.70 -30.23 26.21
C ASN A 492 16.49 -31.41 25.25
N ALA A 493 15.25 -31.85 25.06
CA ALA A 493 14.89 -32.84 24.04
C ALA A 493 15.08 -32.28 22.62
N GLN A 494 14.74 -31.01 22.37
CA GLN A 494 15.03 -30.34 21.10
C GLN A 494 16.55 -30.30 20.82
N LEU A 495 17.34 -29.93 21.83
CA LEU A 495 18.80 -29.87 21.73
C LEU A 495 19.41 -31.26 21.45
N ALA A 496 19.02 -32.28 22.20
CA ALA A 496 19.47 -33.65 22.00
C ALA A 496 19.06 -34.21 20.63
N PHE A 497 17.86 -33.86 20.15
CA PHE A 497 17.40 -34.22 18.80
C PHE A 497 18.33 -33.64 17.73
N TRP A 498 18.68 -32.34 17.83
CA TRP A 498 19.58 -31.70 16.87
C TRP A 498 21.03 -32.24 16.94
N GLN A 499 21.56 -32.47 18.14
CA GLN A 499 22.90 -33.06 18.31
C GLN A 499 22.99 -34.47 17.71
N SER A 500 21.98 -35.32 17.94
CA SER A 500 21.95 -36.66 17.34
C SER A 500 21.96 -36.66 15.80
N ARG A 501 21.46 -35.58 15.17
CA ARG A 501 21.44 -35.42 13.71
C ARG A 501 22.74 -34.84 13.16
N LEU A 502 23.39 -33.97 13.94
CA LEU A 502 24.70 -33.39 13.61
C LEU A 502 25.82 -34.44 13.66
N ASP A 503 25.68 -35.43 14.54
CA ASP A 503 26.61 -36.54 14.73
C ASP A 503 26.33 -37.74 13.81
N SER A 504 25.26 -37.68 13.00
CA SER A 504 24.91 -38.76 12.08
C SER A 504 25.95 -38.87 10.95
N PRO A 505 26.53 -40.08 10.70
CA PRO A 505 27.53 -40.28 9.65
C PRO A 505 26.99 -40.11 8.21
N SER A 506 25.69 -39.89 8.06
CA SER A 506 25.03 -39.60 6.79
C SER A 506 25.01 -38.11 6.40
N MET A 507 25.53 -37.20 7.22
CA MET A 507 25.60 -35.77 6.86
C MET A 507 26.80 -35.50 5.93
N PRO A 508 26.61 -34.96 4.72
CA PRO A 508 27.71 -34.71 3.79
C PRO A 508 28.65 -33.60 4.29
N SER A 509 29.96 -33.77 4.17
CA SER A 509 31.01 -32.78 4.51
C SER A 509 31.12 -31.59 3.53
N THR A 510 30.10 -31.37 2.69
CA THR A 510 30.09 -30.30 1.68
C THR A 510 29.82 -28.93 2.31
N VAL A 511 30.09 -27.85 1.55
CA VAL A 511 29.81 -26.45 1.95
C VAL A 511 28.36 -26.29 2.44
N LEU A 512 27.39 -27.02 1.87
CA LEU A 512 26.01 -27.03 2.33
C LEU A 512 25.80 -27.71 3.69
N GLY A 513 26.56 -28.77 4.01
CA GLY A 513 26.57 -29.37 5.36
C GLY A 513 27.12 -28.41 6.41
N GLN A 514 28.07 -27.54 6.02
CA GLN A 514 28.56 -26.47 6.89
C GLN A 514 27.52 -25.35 7.10
N VAL A 515 26.77 -24.95 6.06
CA VAL A 515 25.69 -23.96 6.18
C VAL A 515 24.56 -24.48 7.07
N ALA A 516 24.17 -25.76 6.92
CA ALA A 516 23.18 -26.39 7.80
C ALA A 516 23.68 -26.46 9.26
N ARG A 517 24.96 -26.78 9.48
CA ARG A 517 25.60 -26.74 10.80
C ARG A 517 25.58 -25.33 11.42
N ILE A 518 25.87 -24.29 10.64
CA ILE A 518 25.84 -22.90 11.10
C ILE A 518 24.42 -22.46 11.46
N ALA A 519 23.42 -22.83 10.67
CA ALA A 519 22.01 -22.51 10.94
C ALA A 519 21.51 -23.20 12.21
N VAL A 520 21.82 -24.49 12.40
CA VAL A 520 21.46 -25.24 13.61
C VAL A 520 22.19 -24.70 14.84
N ASN A 521 23.48 -24.39 14.74
CA ASN A 521 24.22 -23.79 15.86
C ASN A 521 23.69 -22.41 16.24
N ARG A 522 23.25 -21.58 15.28
CA ARG A 522 22.62 -20.28 15.59
C ARG A 522 21.25 -20.44 16.27
N LEU A 523 20.45 -21.43 15.88
CA LEU A 523 19.16 -21.72 16.52
C LEU A 523 19.33 -22.27 17.94
N VAL A 524 20.35 -23.10 18.16
CA VAL A 524 20.66 -23.72 19.45
C VAL A 524 21.28 -22.73 20.44
N PHE A 525 22.30 -21.97 20.02
CA PHE A 525 23.07 -21.08 20.90
C PHE A 525 22.58 -19.63 20.90
N GLY A 526 21.76 -19.22 19.94
CA GLY A 526 21.15 -17.89 19.89
C GLY A 526 20.08 -17.66 20.97
N ASN A 527 19.45 -18.74 21.45
CA ASN A 527 18.43 -18.68 22.51
C ASN A 527 19.00 -18.76 23.93
N ALA A 528 20.32 -18.90 24.09
CA ALA A 528 20.98 -19.07 25.40
C ALA A 528 21.52 -17.76 26.01
N LYS A 529 21.11 -16.58 25.52
CA LYS A 529 21.46 -15.30 26.15
C LYS A 529 20.21 -14.50 26.48
N TYR A 530 19.69 -14.68 27.70
CA TYR A 530 19.24 -13.63 28.62
C TYR A 530 18.75 -14.33 29.90
N SER A 531 19.66 -14.50 30.85
CA SER A 531 19.36 -14.71 32.25
C SER A 531 20.46 -13.97 33.01
N GLU A 532 20.20 -12.70 33.35
CA GLU A 532 20.95 -12.01 34.38
C GLU A 532 20.56 -12.67 35.71
N ASP A 533 21.46 -13.47 36.29
CA ASP A 533 21.62 -13.54 37.73
C ASP A 533 22.95 -14.23 38.09
N ASP A 534 23.55 -13.70 39.15
CA ASP A 534 24.87 -13.99 39.72
C ASP A 534 25.30 -15.46 39.68
N THR A 535 26.51 -15.74 39.17
CA THR A 535 27.39 -16.76 39.75
C THR A 535 28.85 -16.66 39.27
N ASP A 536 29.72 -16.98 40.22
CA ASP A 536 31.17 -16.86 40.29
C ASP A 536 31.91 -17.59 39.15
N TYR A 537 32.77 -16.87 38.41
CA TYR A 537 33.66 -17.44 37.39
C TYR A 537 35.00 -17.81 38.04
N SER A 538 35.04 -19.00 38.65
CA SER A 538 36.28 -19.71 38.95
C SER A 538 36.12 -21.12 38.39
N ASP A 539 37.05 -21.54 37.52
CA ASP A 539 37.16 -22.85 36.87
C ASP A 539 36.36 -23.08 35.58
N MET A 540 36.95 -22.71 34.44
CA MET A 540 36.80 -23.46 33.18
C MET A 540 38.15 -23.50 32.43
N PRO A 541 38.56 -24.66 31.86
CA PRO A 541 39.88 -24.86 31.26
C PRO A 541 39.98 -24.36 29.82
N GLU A 542 41.18 -23.91 29.44
CA GLU A 542 41.56 -23.56 28.07
C GLU A 542 41.46 -24.77 27.13
N LEU A 543 40.69 -24.64 26.05
CA LEU A 543 40.69 -25.57 24.92
C LEU A 543 41.39 -24.91 23.73
N ASN A 544 42.61 -25.38 23.46
CA ASN A 544 43.37 -25.08 22.25
C ASN A 544 42.70 -25.73 21.03
N PHE A 545 42.44 -24.92 20.00
CA PHE A 545 42.05 -25.41 18.67
C PHE A 545 43.30 -25.58 17.80
N ALA A 546 43.42 -26.77 17.21
CA ALA A 546 44.26 -27.06 16.04
C ALA A 546 43.35 -27.26 14.82
#